data_AF-A0A8X6GBG6-F1
#
_entry.id   AF-A0A8X6GBG6-F1
#
_cell.length_a   1.000
_cell.length_b   1.000
_cell.length_c   1.000
_cell.angle_alpha   90.00
_cell.angle_beta   90.00
_cell.angle_gamma   90.00
#
_symmetry.space_group_name_H-M   'P 1'
#
loop_
_entity.id
_entity.type
_entity.pdbx_description
1 polymer ?
#
loop_
_entity_poly.entity_id
_entity_poly.type
_entity_poly.pdbx_seq_one_letter_code
_entity_poly.pdbx_strand_id
1 'polypeptide(L)'
;MVGWILRFLGNSKKSKALRKHGNMDAEDENCLSRRRTRPIILPAQHQLEHLRLSESDRAAVAGRLKEGVSEKKILQDIREEITVDSGRKMLIEKKDIHNIKRDFNINGYIKRHEVDAVSVKLWTQEMKNNGENCIVFFQRAGTIRE
;
A
#
# COMPACT_ATOMS: atom_id res chain seq x y z
N MET A 1 3.19 -54.37 -6.06
CA MET A 1 3.02 -55.65 -5.34
C MET A 1 4.29 -55.86 -4.54
N VAL A 2 4.38 -55.84 -3.22
CA VAL A 2 3.51 -56.15 -2.07
C VAL A 2 4.20 -55.42 -0.89
N GLY A 3 3.57 -54.66 0.01
CA GLY A 3 2.43 -55.02 0.83
C GLY A 3 2.87 -55.79 2.09
N TRP A 4 3.60 -55.15 3.04
CA TRP A 4 3.87 -55.74 4.37
C TRP A 4 3.51 -54.75 5.48
N ILE A 5 2.35 -55.02 6.05
CA ILE A 5 1.82 -54.50 7.31
C ILE A 5 2.64 -55.14 8.44
N LEU A 6 3.08 -54.35 9.42
CA LEU A 6 3.27 -54.87 10.79
C LEU A 6 2.65 -53.91 11.80
N ARG A 7 1.51 -54.37 12.33
CA ARG A 7 0.92 -53.89 13.59
C ARG A 7 1.82 -54.34 14.74
N PHE A 8 2.16 -53.45 15.65
CA PHE A 8 2.60 -53.84 16.99
C PHE A 8 1.50 -53.48 17.99
N LEU A 9 0.86 -54.52 18.54
CA LEU A 9 -0.01 -54.43 19.70
C LEU A 9 0.87 -54.24 20.95
N GLY A 10 0.49 -53.30 21.80
CA GLY A 10 0.98 -53.16 23.17
C GLY A 10 -0.15 -52.68 24.07
N ASN A 11 -0.99 -53.62 24.51
CA ASN A 11 -2.04 -53.42 25.52
C ASN A 11 -1.42 -53.43 26.93
N SER A 12 -1.77 -52.48 27.80
CA SER A 12 -1.79 -52.74 29.26
C SER A 12 -2.74 -51.83 30.04
N LYS A 13 -3.97 -52.36 30.19
CA LYS A 13 -4.77 -52.51 31.43
C LYS A 13 -5.05 -51.29 32.34
N LYS A 14 -6.38 -51.02 32.44
CA LYS A 14 -7.23 -50.88 33.65
C LYS A 14 -7.04 -49.58 34.48
N SER A 15 -8.05 -48.85 34.96
CA SER A 15 -9.43 -49.16 35.35
C SER A 15 -10.30 -47.89 35.41
N LYS A 16 -11.57 -48.07 35.01
CA LYS A 16 -12.82 -47.46 35.49
C LYS A 16 -12.75 -46.32 36.52
N ALA A 17 -13.32 -45.18 36.16
CA ALA A 17 -14.16 -44.39 37.05
C ALA A 17 -15.38 -43.90 36.26
N LEU A 18 -16.51 -44.58 36.42
CA LEU A 18 -17.83 -44.03 36.12
C LEU A 18 -18.06 -42.88 37.11
N ARG A 19 -18.14 -41.64 36.61
CA ARG A 19 -18.90 -40.59 37.30
C ARG A 19 -20.21 -40.37 36.55
N LYS A 20 -21.24 -40.28 37.38
CA LYS A 20 -22.66 -40.45 37.10
C LYS A 20 -23.18 -39.39 36.12
N HIS A 21 -24.20 -39.79 35.38
CA HIS A 21 -25.18 -38.94 34.72
C HIS A 21 -25.42 -37.63 35.47
N GLY A 22 -25.19 -36.51 34.79
CA GLY A 22 -25.69 -35.18 35.10
C GLY A 22 -25.85 -34.44 33.78
N ASN A 23 -27.07 -34.00 33.51
CA ASN A 23 -27.55 -33.18 32.39
C ASN A 23 -26.53 -32.72 31.33
N MET A 24 -26.76 -33.18 30.09
CA MET A 24 -26.31 -32.49 28.88
C MET A 24 -27.25 -31.30 28.69
N ASP A 25 -26.98 -30.18 29.36
CA ASP A 25 -27.68 -28.93 29.07
C ASP A 25 -27.19 -28.44 27.70
N ALA A 26 -28.12 -28.41 26.75
CA ALA A 26 -27.92 -28.08 25.35
C ALA A 26 -27.67 -26.57 25.13
N GLU A 27 -26.56 -26.04 25.66
CA GLU A 27 -26.22 -24.62 25.51
C GLU A 27 -24.93 -24.35 24.71
N ASP A 28 -24.13 -25.37 24.37
CA ASP A 28 -22.82 -25.15 23.73
C ASP A 28 -22.84 -25.01 22.20
N GLU A 29 -23.99 -25.17 21.54
CA GLU A 29 -24.15 -24.86 20.10
C GLU A 29 -24.37 -23.35 19.83
N ASN A 30 -24.54 -22.52 20.87
CA ASN A 30 -24.77 -21.08 20.71
C ASN A 30 -23.49 -20.23 20.84
N CYS A 31 -22.32 -20.83 21.09
CA CYS A 31 -21.07 -20.08 21.23
C CYS A 31 -20.39 -19.73 19.89
N LEU A 32 -20.79 -20.36 18.78
CA LEU A 32 -20.29 -20.04 17.43
C LEU A 32 -21.21 -19.11 16.62
N SER A 33 -22.46 -18.89 17.06
CA SER A 33 -23.42 -17.97 16.42
C SER A 33 -23.20 -16.49 16.79
N ARG A 34 -22.35 -16.21 17.79
CA ARG A 34 -22.03 -14.84 18.27
C ARG A 34 -20.69 -14.29 17.80
N ARG A 35 -20.08 -14.84 16.75
CA ARG A 35 -19.24 -14.01 15.89
C ARG A 35 -20.16 -13.13 15.04
N ARG A 36 -20.76 -12.13 15.68
CA ARG A 36 -21.20 -10.92 14.97
C ARG A 36 -19.94 -10.44 14.25
N THR A 37 -19.84 -10.72 12.95
CA THR A 37 -18.98 -9.94 12.08
C THR A 37 -19.32 -8.49 12.42
N ARG A 38 -18.36 -7.77 13.01
CA ARG A 38 -18.59 -6.37 13.33
C ARG A 38 -19.04 -5.74 12.02
N PRO A 39 -20.23 -5.12 11.96
CA PRO A 39 -20.63 -4.45 10.74
C PRO A 39 -19.50 -3.49 10.40
N ILE A 40 -19.02 -3.54 9.17
CA ILE A 40 -18.07 -2.55 8.67
C ILE A 40 -18.83 -1.24 8.80
N ILE A 41 -18.52 -0.47 9.84
CA ILE A 41 -19.07 0.88 9.99
C ILE A 41 -18.45 1.64 8.84
N LEU A 42 -19.21 1.79 7.75
CA LEU A 42 -18.80 2.65 6.65
C LEU A 42 -18.59 4.04 7.27
N PRO A 43 -17.38 4.59 7.23
CA PRO A 43 -17.11 5.87 7.87
C PRO A 43 -18.01 6.95 7.27
N ALA A 44 -18.52 7.87 8.08
CA ALA A 44 -19.15 9.09 7.57
C ALA A 44 -18.18 9.80 6.61
N GLN A 45 -18.68 10.57 5.63
CA GLN A 45 -17.86 11.16 4.56
C GLN A 45 -16.59 11.88 5.07
N HIS A 46 -16.67 12.57 6.20
CA HIS A 46 -15.52 13.23 6.86
C HIS A 46 -14.42 12.30 7.37
N GLN A 47 -14.76 11.06 7.73
CA GLN A 47 -13.77 10.07 8.17
C GLN A 47 -13.07 9.42 6.97
N LEU A 48 -13.67 9.46 5.77
CA LEU A 48 -13.05 8.95 4.56
C LEU A 48 -11.87 9.82 4.13
N GLU A 49 -11.89 11.14 4.35
CA GLU A 49 -10.80 12.04 3.94
C GLU A 49 -9.45 11.69 4.58
N HIS A 50 -9.47 11.21 5.82
CA HIS A 50 -8.26 10.80 6.55
C HIS A 50 -7.81 9.38 6.25
N LEU A 51 -8.57 8.61 5.46
CA LEU A 51 -8.19 7.27 5.07
C LEU A 51 -7.09 7.33 4.00
N ARG A 52 -6.13 6.41 4.12
CA ARG A 52 -5.15 6.20 3.05
C ARG A 52 -5.83 5.58 1.83
N LEU A 53 -5.43 6.04 0.65
CA LEU A 53 -5.76 5.35 -0.60
C LEU A 53 -5.17 3.95 -0.60
N SER A 54 -5.91 3.00 -1.18
CA SER A 54 -5.44 1.63 -1.34
C SER A 54 -4.19 1.60 -2.23
N GLU A 55 -3.30 0.63 -2.02
CA GLU A 55 -2.10 0.50 -2.84
C GLU A 55 -2.42 0.22 -4.31
N SER A 56 -3.48 -0.55 -4.57
CA SER A 56 -3.97 -0.81 -5.93
C SER A 56 -4.41 0.46 -6.64
N ASP A 57 -5.18 1.32 -5.96
CA ASP A 57 -5.65 2.59 -6.55
C ASP A 57 -4.48 3.55 -6.81
N ARG A 58 -3.52 3.61 -5.88
CA ARG A 58 -2.30 4.40 -6.05
C ARG A 58 -1.49 3.92 -7.25
N ALA A 59 -1.33 2.61 -7.42
CA ALA A 59 -0.62 2.02 -8.54
C ALA A 59 -1.34 2.28 -9.88
N ALA A 60 -2.68 2.19 -9.91
CA ALA A 60 -3.47 2.49 -11.09
C ALA A 60 -3.32 3.96 -11.53
N VAL A 61 -3.38 4.90 -10.59
CA VAL A 61 -3.15 6.32 -10.84
C VAL A 61 -1.70 6.56 -11.32
N ALA A 62 -0.72 5.93 -10.67
CA ALA A 62 0.69 6.02 -11.06
C ALA A 62 0.94 5.51 -12.49
N GLY A 63 0.26 4.44 -12.92
CA GLY A 63 0.34 3.92 -14.28
C GLY A 63 -0.13 4.96 -15.31
N ARG A 64 -1.32 5.53 -15.11
CA ARG A 64 -1.85 6.60 -16.00
C ARG A 64 -0.94 7.83 -16.05
N LEU A 65 -0.31 8.16 -14.93
CA LEU A 65 0.66 9.26 -14.87
C LEU A 65 1.94 8.96 -15.66
N LYS A 66 2.42 7.71 -15.65
CA LYS A 66 3.58 7.28 -16.46
C LYS A 66 3.29 7.31 -17.96
N GLU A 67 2.05 7.02 -18.34
CA GLU A 67 1.56 7.13 -19.73
C GLU A 67 1.43 8.59 -20.20
N GLY A 68 1.61 9.57 -19.30
CA GLY A 68 1.53 11.00 -19.63
C GLY A 68 0.11 11.56 -19.63
N VAL A 69 -0.87 10.85 -19.05
CA VAL A 69 -2.24 11.35 -18.92
C VAL A 69 -2.26 12.57 -17.99
N SER A 70 -2.93 13.64 -18.41
CA SER A 70 -3.04 14.86 -17.61
C SER A 70 -3.74 14.62 -16.27
N GLU A 71 -3.29 15.27 -15.21
CA GLU A 71 -3.87 15.13 -13.87
C GLU A 71 -5.36 15.45 -13.84
N LYS A 72 -5.79 16.46 -14.61
CA LYS A 72 -7.19 16.86 -14.72
C LYS A 72 -8.06 15.73 -15.28
N LYS A 73 -7.57 15.05 -16.32
CA LYS A 73 -8.29 13.93 -16.94
C LYS A 73 -8.38 12.76 -15.97
N ILE A 74 -7.29 12.42 -15.27
CA ILE A 74 -7.31 11.36 -14.25
C ILE A 74 -8.35 11.65 -13.16
N LEU A 75 -8.40 12.89 -12.65
CA LEU A 75 -9.41 13.28 -11.65
C LEU A 75 -10.83 13.18 -12.19
N GLN A 76 -11.04 13.56 -13.45
CA GLN A 76 -12.35 13.49 -14.10
C GLN A 76 -12.78 12.03 -14.28
N ASP A 77 -11.91 11.19 -14.83
CA ASP A 77 -12.18 9.76 -15.05
C ASP A 77 -12.56 9.06 -13.72
N ILE A 78 -11.87 9.38 -12.63
CA ILE A 78 -12.16 8.80 -11.29
C ILE A 78 -13.53 9.25 -10.76
N ARG A 79 -13.96 10.48 -11.07
CA ARG A 79 -15.27 10.99 -10.66
C ARG A 79 -16.41 10.42 -11.50
N GLU A 80 -16.14 10.11 -12.77
CA GLU A 80 -17.08 9.48 -13.69
C GLU A 80 -17.22 7.96 -13.43
N GLU A 81 -16.18 7.34 -12.85
CA GLU A 81 -16.19 5.93 -12.44
C GLU A 81 -17.05 5.73 -11.18
N ILE A 82 -18.38 5.75 -11.35
CA ILE A 82 -19.34 5.47 -10.28
C ILE A 82 -19.31 3.96 -9.99
N THR A 83 -18.57 3.58 -8.95
CA THR A 83 -18.53 2.21 -8.41
C THR A 83 -19.26 2.16 -7.09
N VAL A 84 -19.81 0.99 -6.73
CA VAL A 84 -20.60 0.81 -5.49
C VAL A 84 -19.72 0.97 -4.23
N ASP A 85 -18.41 0.71 -4.35
CA ASP A 85 -17.40 0.85 -3.29
C ASP A 85 -16.54 2.11 -3.45
N SER A 86 -17.17 3.22 -3.79
CA SER A 86 -16.50 4.46 -4.21
C SER A 86 -15.72 5.20 -3.11
N GLY A 87 -15.67 4.67 -1.88
CA GLY A 87 -15.18 5.30 -0.63
C GLY A 87 -14.09 6.37 -0.76
N ARG A 88 -12.83 6.04 -0.44
CA ARG A 88 -11.71 7.02 -0.47
C ARG A 88 -11.32 7.43 -1.90
N LYS A 89 -11.53 6.54 -2.88
CA LYS A 89 -11.11 6.70 -4.28
C LYS A 89 -11.80 7.89 -4.96
N MET A 90 -13.09 8.14 -4.69
CA MET A 90 -13.78 9.30 -5.27
C MET A 90 -13.30 10.64 -4.73
N LEU A 91 -12.73 10.66 -3.52
CA LEU A 91 -12.22 11.86 -2.85
C LEU A 91 -10.75 12.16 -3.19
N ILE A 92 -10.23 11.64 -4.31
CA ILE A 92 -8.87 11.94 -4.74
C ILE A 92 -8.77 13.42 -5.15
N GLU A 93 -7.79 14.10 -4.57
CA GLU A 93 -7.47 15.49 -4.91
C GLU A 93 -6.17 15.61 -5.71
N LYS A 94 -5.91 16.81 -6.24
CA LYS A 94 -4.63 17.14 -6.88
C LYS A 94 -3.44 16.89 -5.94
N LYS A 95 -3.63 17.09 -4.64
CA LYS A 95 -2.57 16.85 -3.65
C LYS A 95 -2.19 15.37 -3.57
N ASP A 96 -3.17 14.48 -3.62
CA ASP A 96 -2.93 13.03 -3.63
C ASP A 96 -2.15 12.61 -4.87
N ILE A 97 -2.52 13.13 -6.04
CA ILE A 97 -1.79 12.90 -7.30
C ILE A 97 -0.35 13.37 -7.19
N HIS A 98 -0.10 14.54 -6.61
CA HIS A 98 1.25 15.05 -6.41
C HIS A 98 2.07 14.16 -5.46
N ASN A 99 1.47 13.68 -4.38
CA ASN A 99 2.11 12.73 -3.47
C ASN A 99 2.43 11.41 -4.19
N ILE A 100 1.51 10.88 -4.99
CA ILE A 100 1.73 9.68 -5.80
C ILE A 100 2.87 9.90 -6.80
N LYS A 101 2.92 11.05 -7.50
CA LYS A 101 4.02 11.40 -8.40
C LYS A 101 5.38 11.37 -7.71
N ARG A 102 5.44 11.90 -6.49
CA ARG A 102 6.64 11.90 -5.66
C ARG A 102 7.00 10.48 -5.24
N ASP A 103 6.05 9.72 -4.71
CA ASP A 103 6.29 8.38 -4.16
C ASP A 103 6.71 7.38 -5.26
N PHE A 104 6.18 7.52 -6.47
CA PHE A 104 6.54 6.70 -7.65
C PHE A 104 7.66 7.32 -8.51
N ASN A 105 8.25 8.43 -8.07
CA ASN A 105 9.35 9.14 -8.72
C ASN A 105 9.10 9.47 -10.21
N ILE A 106 7.84 9.73 -10.59
CA ILE A 106 7.41 9.95 -11.98
C ILE A 106 7.88 11.32 -12.49
N ASN A 107 8.01 12.29 -11.59
CA ASN A 107 8.50 13.65 -11.89
C ASN A 107 10.04 13.75 -11.93
N GLY A 108 10.74 12.67 -12.32
CA GLY A 108 12.20 12.49 -12.28
C GLY A 108 13.07 13.56 -12.97
N TYR A 109 12.46 14.57 -13.58
CA TYR A 109 13.13 15.72 -14.18
C TYR A 109 13.67 16.73 -13.16
N ILE A 110 13.05 16.87 -11.97
CA ILE A 110 13.44 17.93 -11.02
C ILE A 110 14.62 17.50 -10.14
N LYS A 111 14.72 16.20 -9.82
CA LYS A 111 15.76 15.65 -8.95
C LYS A 111 16.48 14.51 -9.66
N ARG A 112 17.67 14.78 -10.18
CA ARG A 112 18.49 13.84 -10.96
C ARG A 112 19.24 12.83 -10.10
N HIS A 113 19.45 13.15 -8.83
CA HIS A 113 20.19 12.35 -7.86
C HIS A 113 19.63 12.56 -6.45
N GLU A 114 19.71 11.54 -5.59
CA GLU A 114 19.22 11.59 -4.20
C GLU A 114 19.84 12.73 -3.39
N VAL A 115 21.14 12.91 -3.56
CA VAL A 115 21.90 14.06 -3.03
C VAL A 115 21.72 15.26 -3.95
N ASP A 116 21.09 16.31 -3.43
CA ASP A 116 20.79 17.54 -4.17
C ASP A 116 22.05 18.19 -4.76
N ALA A 117 23.14 18.25 -3.99
CA ALA A 117 24.42 18.79 -4.42
C ALA A 117 25.03 18.08 -5.64
N VAL A 118 24.65 16.81 -5.91
CA VAL A 118 25.08 16.06 -7.09
C VAL A 118 24.19 16.40 -8.28
N SER A 119 22.87 16.52 -8.07
CA SER A 119 21.91 16.96 -9.10
C SER A 119 22.29 18.32 -9.68
N VAL A 120 22.61 19.30 -8.83
CA VAL A 120 23.00 20.65 -9.25
C VAL A 120 24.33 20.63 -10.00
N LYS A 121 25.30 19.80 -9.58
CA LYS A 121 26.58 19.63 -10.27
C LYS A 121 26.38 19.08 -11.69
N LEU A 122 25.57 18.03 -11.83
CA LEU A 122 25.23 17.42 -13.13
C LEU A 122 24.56 18.45 -14.05
N TRP A 123 23.61 19.23 -13.54
CA TRP A 123 22.95 20.30 -14.30
C TRP A 123 23.91 21.39 -14.73
N THR A 124 24.82 21.80 -13.83
CA THR A 124 25.86 22.78 -14.15
C THR A 124 26.78 22.27 -15.26
N GLN A 125 27.13 20.97 -15.25
CA GLN A 125 27.97 20.36 -16.27
C GLN A 125 27.26 20.30 -17.63
N GLU A 126 25.99 19.90 -17.65
CA GLU A 126 25.18 19.93 -18.89
C GLU A 126 25.08 21.33 -19.47
N MET A 127 24.81 22.34 -18.64
CA MET A 127 24.70 23.73 -19.08
C MET A 127 26.03 24.30 -19.58
N LYS A 128 27.17 23.86 -19.02
CA LYS A 128 28.50 24.21 -19.55
C LYS A 128 28.79 23.56 -20.91
N ASN A 129 28.21 22.38 -21.16
CA ASN A 129 28.38 21.66 -22.42
C ASN A 129 27.40 22.15 -23.50
N ASN A 130 26.28 22.78 -23.10
CA ASN A 130 25.39 23.46 -24.01
C ASN A 130 26.04 24.75 -24.54
N GLY A 131 25.90 25.03 -25.84
CA GLY A 131 26.51 26.21 -26.48
C GLY A 131 26.03 27.56 -25.93
N GLU A 132 24.90 27.58 -25.22
CA GLU A 132 24.33 28.73 -24.51
C GLU A 132 24.51 28.56 -23.00
N ASN A 133 25.74 28.80 -22.52
CA ASN A 133 26.04 28.70 -21.10
C ASN A 133 25.67 30.00 -20.35
N CYS A 134 24.64 29.95 -19.49
CA CYS A 134 24.26 31.06 -18.60
C CYS A 134 25.00 31.06 -17.26
N ILE A 135 25.86 30.07 -16.99
CA ILE A 135 26.51 29.88 -15.70
C ILE A 135 27.85 30.62 -15.68
N VAL A 136 27.88 31.73 -14.94
CA VAL A 136 29.09 32.54 -14.71
C VAL A 136 29.98 31.92 -13.63
N PHE A 137 29.39 31.44 -12.53
CA PHE A 137 30.12 30.87 -11.41
C PHE A 137 29.29 29.81 -10.66
N PHE A 138 29.93 28.69 -10.30
CA PHE A 138 29.34 27.64 -9.49
C PHE A 138 30.32 27.24 -8.38
N GLN A 139 29.90 27.39 -7.13
CA GLN A 139 30.66 27.01 -5.94
C GLN A 139 29.85 26.01 -5.12
N ARG A 140 30.52 24.94 -4.66
CA ARG A 140 29.90 24.01 -3.71
C ARG A 140 29.99 24.61 -2.31
N ALA A 141 28.88 24.61 -1.59
CA ALA A 141 28.87 24.99 -0.18
C ALA A 141 29.70 23.99 0.63
N GLY A 142 30.58 24.47 1.51
CA GLY A 142 31.38 23.65 2.42
C GLY A 142 32.83 23.36 1.99
N THR A 143 33.25 23.73 0.78
CA THR A 143 34.68 23.74 0.43
C THR A 143 35.30 25.08 0.83
N ILE A 144 36.11 25.07 1.89
CA ILE A 144 37.01 26.18 2.21
C ILE A 144 38.00 26.28 1.05
N ARG A 145 38.12 27.45 0.44
CA ARG A 145 39.15 27.73 -0.56
C ARG A 145 40.45 27.98 0.21
N GLU A 146 41.47 27.16 -0.04
CA GLU A 146 42.86 27.45 0.33
C GLU A 146 43.43 28.55 -0.58
#